data_AF-A0A1F7UYF1-F1
#
_entry.id   AF-A0A1F7UYF1-F1
#
_cell.length_a   1.000
_cell.length_b   1.000
_cell.length_c   1.000
_cell.angle_alpha   90.00
_cell.angle_beta   90.00
_cell.angle_gamma   90.00
#
_symmetry.space_group_name_H-M   'P 1'
#
loop_
_entity.id
_entity.type
_entity.pdbx_description
1 polymer ?
#
loop_
_entity_poly.entity_id
_entity_poly.type
_entity_poly.pdbx_seq_one_letter_code
_entity_poly.pdbx_strand_id
1 'polypeptide(L)' 'ENETTASGIIIPDTAKEKPERGSVVAVGPGKVENGQRVAMEVKPGDTIMFKKYAPDEFKVNGERVFVIESRDVIAVIE' A
#
# COMPACT_ATOMS: atom_id res chain seq x y z
N GLU A 1 -12.27 -16.38 5.32
CA GLU A 1 -13.63 -16.83 4.96
C GLU A 1 -13.53 -17.11 3.48
N ASN A 2 -13.62 -18.38 3.08
CA ASN A 2 -13.36 -18.81 1.71
C ASN A 2 -14.48 -18.34 0.78
N GLU A 3 -14.14 -17.64 -0.30
CA GLU A 3 -15.07 -17.28 -1.37
C GLU A 3 -15.24 -18.46 -2.34
N THR A 4 -16.48 -18.91 -2.53
CA THR A 4 -16.81 -20.00 -3.46
C THR A 4 -17.14 -19.39 -4.82
N THR A 5 -16.37 -19.73 -5.86
CA THR A 5 -16.72 -19.35 -7.24
C THR A 5 -17.79 -20.29 -7.80
N ALA A 6 -18.56 -19.82 -8.80
CA ALA A 6 -19.72 -20.52 -9.38
C ALA A 6 -19.44 -21.93 -9.96
N SER A 7 -18.17 -22.36 -10.02
CA SER A 7 -17.75 -23.66 -10.56
C SER A 7 -17.30 -24.68 -9.48
N GLY A 8 -17.53 -24.39 -8.19
CA GLY A 8 -17.16 -25.30 -7.09
C GLY A 8 -15.66 -25.36 -6.77
N ILE A 9 -14.88 -24.44 -7.34
CA ILE A 9 -13.44 -24.33 -7.07
C ILE A 9 -13.29 -23.52 -5.79
N ILE A 10 -12.83 -24.19 -4.73
CA ILE A 10 -12.39 -23.56 -3.48
C ILE A 10 -11.08 -22.86 -3.79
N ILE A 11 -11.12 -21.53 -3.91
CA ILE A 11 -9.89 -20.74 -3.91
C ILE A 11 -9.41 -20.74 -2.46
N PRO A 12 -8.26 -21.34 -2.14
CA PRO A 12 -7.74 -21.26 -0.78
C PRO A 12 -7.52 -19.78 -0.45
N ASP A 13 -7.96 -19.35 0.74
CA ASP A 13 -7.79 -18.00 1.33
C ASP A 13 -6.32 -17.47 1.27
N THR A 14 -5.35 -18.32 0.89
CA THR A 14 -3.94 -18.00 0.64
C THR A 14 -3.68 -17.24 -0.65
N ALA A 15 -4.64 -17.17 -1.57
CA ALA A 15 -4.55 -16.35 -2.79
C ALA A 15 -5.12 -14.92 -2.58
N LYS A 16 -5.06 -14.39 -1.35
CA LYS A 16 -5.34 -12.97 -1.11
C LYS A 16 -4.29 -12.15 -1.85
N GLU A 17 -4.69 -11.60 -2.99
CA GLU A 17 -3.87 -10.64 -3.72
C GLU A 17 -3.51 -9.50 -2.76
N LYS A 18 -2.20 -9.24 -2.60
CA LYS A 18 -1.77 -8.05 -1.88
C LYS A 18 -2.44 -6.85 -2.54
N PRO A 19 -3.04 -5.93 -1.76
CA PRO A 19 -3.71 -4.77 -2.33
C PRO A 19 -2.70 -4.00 -3.17
N GLU A 20 -3.09 -3.59 -4.37
CA GLU A 20 -2.27 -2.75 -5.26
C GLU A 20 -2.64 -1.27 -5.14
N ARG A 21 -3.62 -0.96 -4.28
CA ARG A 21 -4.18 0.38 -4.04
C ARG A 21 -4.40 0.60 -2.55
N GLY A 22 -4.32 1.84 -2.12
CA GLY A 22 -4.59 2.23 -0.74
C GLY A 22 -4.72 3.74 -0.58
N SER A 23 -5.32 4.17 0.54
CA SER A 23 -5.39 5.58 0.91
C SER A 23 -4.22 5.94 1.83
N VAL A 24 -3.60 7.08 1.57
CA VAL A 24 -2.49 7.59 2.37
C VAL A 24 -3.02 8.15 3.69
N VAL A 25 -2.67 7.51 4.80
CA VAL A 25 -3.04 7.99 6.15
C VAL A 25 -2.01 8.96 6.74
N ALA A 26 -0.74 8.80 6.36
CA ALA A 26 0.37 9.61 6.85
C ALA A 26 1.52 9.58 5.86
N VAL A 27 2.34 10.63 5.88
CA VAL A 27 3.55 10.74 5.04
C VAL A 27 4.75 11.09 5.91
N GLY A 28 5.90 10.49 5.58
CA GLY A 28 7.16 10.82 6.21
C GLY A 28 7.68 12.20 5.80
N PRO A 29 8.79 12.67 6.40
CA PRO A 29 9.37 13.99 6.13
C PRO A 29 10.02 14.13 4.74
N GLY A 30 9.91 13.11 3.88
CA GLY A 30 10.59 13.03 2.60
C GLY A 30 11.96 12.34 2.67
N LYS A 31 12.54 12.07 1.50
CA LYS A 31 13.86 11.44 1.36
C LYS A 31 14.94 12.51 1.41
N VAL A 32 16.07 12.22 2.05
CA VAL A 32 17.26 13.09 1.94
C VAL A 32 18.12 12.60 0.79
N GLU A 33 18.29 13.43 -0.24
CA GLU A 33 19.25 13.20 -1.32
C GLU A 33 20.25 14.34 -1.38
N ASN A 34 21.55 14.01 -1.38
CA ASN A 34 22.64 14.99 -1.47
C ASN A 34 22.57 16.12 -0.41
N GLY A 35 22.09 15.79 0.79
CA GLY A 35 21.93 16.75 1.88
C GLY A 35 20.70 17.66 1.77
N GLN A 36 19.90 17.53 0.71
CA GLN A 36 18.63 18.22 0.54
C GLN A 36 17.46 17.28 0.81
N ARG A 37 16.41 17.79 1.46
CA ARG A 37 15.17 17.05 1.67
C ARG A 37 14.29 17.17 0.43
N VAL A 38 14.03 16.02 -0.19
CA VAL A 38 13.04 15.86 -1.25
C VAL A 38 11.71 15.53 -0.58
N ALA A 39 10.74 16.42 -0.72
CA ALA A 39 9.40 16.23 -0.14
C ALA A 39 8.69 15.02 -0.75
N MET A 40 7.74 14.46 -0.01
CA MET A 40 6.87 13.40 -0.53
C MET A 40 5.94 13.97 -1.61
N GLU A 41 5.78 13.24 -2.71
CA GLU A 41 4.88 13.63 -3.81
C GLU A 41 3.41 13.33 -3.50
N VAL A 42 3.16 12.53 -2.45
CA VAL A 42 1.83 12.13 -1.97
C VAL A 42 1.47 12.87 -0.69
N LYS A 43 0.17 13.00 -0.43
CA LYS A 43 -0.37 13.67 0.76
C LYS A 43 -1.40 12.77 1.46
N PRO A 44 -1.61 12.97 2.78
CA PRO A 44 -2.71 12.30 3.48
C PRO A 44 -4.05 12.58 2.80
N GLY A 45 -4.82 11.52 2.54
CA GLY A 45 -6.09 11.56 1.81
C GLY A 45 -5.99 11.13 0.35
N ASP A 46 -4.79 11.14 -0.25
CA ASP A 46 -4.60 10.67 -1.62
C ASP A 46 -4.87 9.16 -1.71
N THR A 47 -5.56 8.72 -2.77
CA THR A 47 -5.59 7.30 -3.12
C THR A 47 -4.43 7.02 -4.07
N ILE A 48 -3.61 6.04 -3.73
CA ILE A 48 -2.42 5.70 -4.49
C ILE A 48 -2.46 4.27 -4.98
N MET A 49 -1.84 4.04 -6.14
CA MET A 49 -1.52 2.72 -6.64
C MET A 49 -0.03 2.45 -6.42
N PHE A 50 0.31 1.26 -5.95
CA PHE A 50 1.69 0.86 -5.65
C PHE A 50 1.93 -0.59 -6.08
N LYS A 51 3.20 -0.97 -6.22
CA LYS A 51 3.56 -2.33 -6.66
C LYS A 51 3.06 -3.38 -5.64
N LYS A 52 2.49 -4.47 -6.15
CA LYS A 52 1.93 -5.59 -5.37
C LYS A 52 2.83 -6.12 -4.26
N TYR A 53 4.16 -6.04 -4.43
CA TYR A 53 5.14 -6.57 -3.47
C TYR A 53 5.88 -5.50 -2.66
N ALA A 54 5.56 -4.22 -2.85
CA ALA A 54 6.23 -3.12 -2.17
C ALA A 54 5.78 -2.86 -0.72
N PRO A 55 4.50 -3.02 -0.32
CA PRO A 55 4.11 -2.67 1.04
C PRO A 55 4.64 -3.70 2.05
N ASP A 56 5.26 -3.18 3.11
CA ASP A 56 5.50 -3.91 4.34
C ASP A 56 4.29 -3.75 5.27
N GLU A 57 3.80 -4.86 5.82
CA GLU A 57 2.67 -4.84 6.74
C GLU A 57 3.14 -4.61 8.18
N PHE A 58 2.60 -3.58 8.82
CA PHE A 58 2.84 -3.28 10.23
C PHE A 58 1.51 -3.25 11.00
N LYS A 59 1.60 -3.51 12.30
CA LYS A 59 0.48 -3.30 13.23
C LYS A 59 0.81 -2.15 14.17
N VAL A 60 -0.02 -1.13 14.17
CA VAL A 60 0.10 0.05 15.05
C VAL A 60 -1.24 0.21 15.78
N ASN A 61 -1.23 0.24 17.11
CA ASN A 61 -2.44 0.39 17.93
C ASN A 61 -3.57 -0.61 17.63
N GLY A 62 -3.22 -1.82 17.18
CA GLY A 62 -4.19 -2.86 16.81
C GLY A 62 -4.72 -2.75 15.37
N GLU A 63 -4.38 -1.67 14.66
CA GLU A 63 -4.71 -1.48 13.25
C GLU A 63 -3.57 -1.98 12.36
N ARG A 64 -3.95 -2.56 11.23
CA ARG A 64 -3.01 -2.98 10.19
C ARG A 64 -2.76 -1.82 9.25
N VAL A 65 -1.50 -1.43 9.12
CA VAL A 65 -1.06 -0.36 8.22
C VAL A 65 -0.03 -0.92 7.25
N PHE A 66 0.01 -0.36 6.05
CA PHE A 66 1.02 -0.68 5.05
C PHE A 66 1.99 0.48 4.94
N VAL A 67 3.28 0.18 5.10
CA VAL A 67 4.36 1.14 4.90
C VAL A 67 4.95 0.90 3.53
N ILE A 68 5.03 1.95 2.72
CA ILE A 68 5.51 1.90 1.34
C ILE A 68 6.51 3.03 1.15
N GLU A 69 7.61 2.74 0.46
CA GLU A 69 8.56 3.78 0.05
C GLU A 69 7.97 4.61 -1.10
N SER A 70 8.23 5.92 -1.12
CA SER A 70 7.72 6.82 -2.16
C SER A 70 8.06 6.37 -3.59
N ARG A 71 9.21 5.70 -3.78
CA ARG A 71 9.65 5.18 -5.09
C ARG A 71 8.79 4.06 -5.67
N ASP A 72 8.01 3.39 -4.83
CA ASP A 72 7.18 2.25 -5.22
C ASP A 72 5.72 2.63 -5.43
N VAL A 73 5.39 3.90 -5.20
CA VAL A 73 4.14 4.53 -5.64
C VAL A 73 4.21 4.72 -7.15
N ILE A 74 3.21 4.17 -7.85
CA ILE A 74 3.13 4.20 -9.32
C ILE A 74 2.35 5.44 -9.78
N ALA A 75 1.23 5.72 -9.11
CA ALA A 75 0.36 6.85 -9.44
C ALA A 75 -0.52 7.24 -8.25
N VAL A 76 -0.88 8.52 -8.18
CA VAL A 76 -2.04 9.01 -7.42
C VAL A 76 -3.27 8.89 -8.33
N ILE A 77 -4.33 8.27 -7.83
CA ILE A 77 -5.59 8.05 -8.54
C ILE A 77 -6.71 8.80 -7.79
N GLU A 78 -7.53 9.56 -8.52
CA GLU A 78 -8.73 10.26 -7.99
C GLU A 78 -9.97 9.35 -8.00
#